data_AF-B5YLV8-F1
#
_entry.id   AF-B5YLV8-F1
#
_cell.length_a   1.000
_cell.length_b   1.000
_cell.length_c   1.000
_cell.angle_alpha   90.00
_cell.angle_beta   90.00
_cell.angle_gamma   90.00
#
_symmetry.space_group_name_H-M   'P 1'
#
loop_
_entity.id
_entity.type
_entity.pdbx_description
1 polymer ?
#
loop_
_entity_poly.entity_id
_entity_poly.type
_entity_poly.pdbx_seq_one_letter_code
_entity_poly.pdbx_strand_id
1 'polypeptide(L)'
;MRPLLALLLIIRQHLAVQGGDAERVQLMYKVNQKQTECLYDHFEEGEVVTFSVFVVEALMNGKPIANIKYEGPVAGNSAVLGEGTNGDETSSLGRELRAGYDTKWPKVKDSDKNKRFDQRIGVINRQLIVDWTHAGESEDAMAARAEMQKNPYRDSGRGPYSAKEKELPLRTVTQAKIEPYQETRVIKARGYYRVCVASEYHPLVVEMDMRCGSKLGGVDQDTGHVFTEEKRQLLDDEESIDFKVIPIEERQLDANTYATSNAEMQKEIENQVREQDLHATTAQMKHLNTLVSEMKKFQQEMHHRIKSHEASARRNYEGMIWSGKLETLLYFVIMGAQIYTLRSWLLSNTLLGK
;
A
#
# COMPACT_ATOMS: atom_id res chain seq x y z
N MET A 1 -11.81 -40.67 36.39
CA MET A 1 -11.22 -40.60 35.03
C MET A 1 -12.15 -40.01 33.94
N ARG A 2 -13.31 -39.42 34.28
CA ARG A 2 -14.19 -38.71 33.33
C ARG A 2 -14.15 -37.15 33.35
N PRO A 3 -13.59 -36.44 34.34
CA PRO A 3 -13.61 -34.96 34.32
C PRO A 3 -12.51 -34.31 33.45
N LEU A 4 -11.44 -35.05 33.12
CA LEU A 4 -10.35 -34.53 32.27
C LEU A 4 -10.71 -34.46 30.78
N LEU A 5 -11.65 -35.30 30.32
CA LEU A 5 -12.10 -35.33 28.93
C LEU A 5 -13.06 -34.17 28.60
N ALA A 6 -13.82 -33.68 29.58
CA ALA A 6 -14.69 -32.52 29.42
C ALA A 6 -13.88 -31.21 29.32
N LEU A 7 -12.80 -31.10 30.09
CA LEU A 7 -11.93 -29.91 30.06
C LEU A 7 -11.15 -29.78 28.73
N LEU A 8 -10.75 -30.91 28.13
CA LEU A 8 -10.10 -30.93 26.81
C LEU A 8 -11.06 -30.58 25.66
N LEU A 9 -12.36 -30.86 25.80
CA LEU A 9 -13.36 -30.50 24.79
C LEU A 9 -13.70 -29.00 24.81
N ILE A 10 -13.71 -28.36 25.99
CA ILE A 10 -13.95 -26.91 26.11
C ILE A 10 -12.74 -26.12 25.55
N ILE A 11 -11.51 -26.57 25.80
CA ILE A 11 -10.31 -25.94 25.23
C ILE A 11 -10.30 -26.07 23.69
N ARG A 12 -10.78 -27.19 23.14
CA ARG A 12 -10.86 -27.37 21.68
C ARG A 12 -11.94 -26.50 21.02
N GLN A 13 -13.03 -26.20 21.72
CA GLN A 13 -14.07 -25.30 21.21
C GLN A 13 -13.68 -23.82 21.28
N HIS A 14 -12.85 -23.40 22.25
CA HIS A 14 -12.32 -22.03 22.26
C HIS A 14 -11.22 -21.78 21.21
N LEU A 15 -10.49 -22.82 20.78
CA LEU A 15 -9.53 -22.70 19.67
C LEU A 15 -10.17 -22.72 18.27
N ALA A 16 -11.44 -23.14 18.15
CA ALA A 16 -12.14 -23.22 16.86
C ALA A 16 -12.94 -21.95 16.50
N VAL A 17 -12.94 -20.93 17.36
CA VAL A 17 -13.55 -19.61 17.11
C VAL A 17 -12.47 -18.54 16.86
N GLN A 18 -11.31 -18.94 16.32
CA GLN A 18 -10.56 -18.03 15.49
C GLN A 18 -11.20 -18.09 14.11
N GLY A 19 -12.19 -17.21 13.91
CA GLY A 19 -12.69 -16.88 12.59
C GLY A 19 -11.51 -16.62 11.68
N GLY A 20 -11.58 -17.16 10.45
CA GLY A 20 -10.47 -17.12 9.52
C GLY A 20 -10.03 -15.68 9.27
N ASP A 21 -8.94 -15.29 9.92
CA ASP A 21 -8.05 -14.25 9.43
C ASP A 21 -7.49 -14.78 8.11
N ALA A 22 -8.20 -14.48 7.03
CA ALA A 22 -7.62 -14.55 5.71
C ALA A 22 -6.53 -13.48 5.68
N GLU A 23 -5.32 -13.86 6.10
CA GLU A 23 -4.11 -13.05 5.98
C GLU A 23 -4.01 -12.60 4.53
N ARG A 24 -4.38 -11.34 4.27
CA ARG A 24 -4.54 -10.86 2.91
C ARG A 24 -3.15 -10.73 2.29
N VAL A 25 -2.94 -11.49 1.22
CA VAL A 25 -1.72 -11.42 0.43
C VAL A 25 -1.68 -10.05 -0.25
N GLN A 26 -0.73 -9.21 0.17
CA GLN A 26 -0.44 -7.95 -0.50
C GLN A 26 -0.13 -8.24 -1.99
N LEU A 27 -0.91 -7.64 -2.88
CA LEU A 27 -0.76 -7.84 -4.32
C LEU A 27 0.46 -7.05 -4.82
N MET A 28 1.60 -7.72 -4.83
CA MET A 28 2.85 -7.19 -5.35
C MET A 28 3.01 -7.55 -6.83
N TYR A 29 3.23 -6.53 -7.65
CA TYR A 29 3.40 -6.65 -9.09
C TYR A 29 4.84 -6.35 -9.48
N LYS A 30 5.45 -7.24 -10.27
CA LYS A 30 6.78 -7.00 -10.84
C LYS A 30 6.63 -6.32 -12.20
N VAL A 31 7.01 -5.06 -12.27
CA VAL A 31 7.00 -4.24 -13.50
C VAL A 31 8.40 -4.25 -14.10
N ASN A 32 8.61 -4.93 -15.23
CA ASN A 32 9.93 -4.90 -15.86
C ASN A 32 10.21 -3.54 -16.53
N GLN A 33 11.47 -3.32 -16.91
CA GLN A 33 11.88 -2.10 -17.59
C GLN A 33 11.09 -1.91 -18.90
N LYS A 34 10.58 -0.69 -19.13
CA LYS A 34 9.73 -0.32 -20.28
C LYS A 34 8.42 -1.12 -20.40
N GLN A 35 8.04 -1.84 -19.34
CA GLN A 35 6.74 -2.49 -19.26
C GLN A 35 5.77 -1.66 -18.41
N THR A 36 4.49 -2.00 -18.54
CA THR A 36 3.40 -1.35 -17.83
C THR A 36 2.50 -2.45 -17.30
N GLU A 37 2.26 -2.44 -16.00
CA GLU A 37 1.28 -3.31 -15.35
C GLU A 37 0.05 -2.48 -14.99
N CYS A 38 -1.15 -3.07 -15.12
CA CYS A 38 -2.40 -2.39 -14.88
C CYS A 38 -3.35 -3.22 -14.02
N LEU A 39 -4.00 -2.59 -13.06
CA LEU A 39 -5.11 -3.14 -12.29
C LEU A 39 -6.42 -2.53 -12.82
N TYR A 40 -7.46 -3.37 -12.93
CA TYR A 40 -8.80 -2.97 -13.38
C TYR A 40 -9.82 -3.27 -12.30
N ASP A 41 -10.76 -2.35 -12.07
CA ASP A 41 -11.92 -2.58 -11.20
C ASP A 41 -13.13 -1.80 -11.72
N HIS A 42 -14.31 -2.29 -11.37
CA HIS A 42 -15.59 -1.68 -11.75
C HIS A 42 -16.10 -0.78 -10.63
N PHE A 43 -16.46 0.46 -10.97
CA PHE A 43 -17.03 1.42 -10.03
C PHE A 43 -18.36 1.98 -10.52
N GLU A 44 -19.24 2.27 -9.57
CA GLU A 44 -20.52 2.91 -9.83
C GLU A 44 -20.41 4.44 -9.80
N GLU A 45 -21.42 5.10 -10.37
CA GLU A 45 -21.51 6.56 -10.35
C GLU A 45 -21.76 7.07 -8.91
N GLY A 46 -21.04 8.13 -8.53
CA GLY A 46 -21.11 8.73 -7.20
C GLY A 46 -20.18 8.08 -6.16
N GLU A 47 -19.53 6.96 -6.48
CA GLU A 47 -18.61 6.30 -5.55
C GLU A 47 -17.33 7.12 -5.34
N VAL A 48 -16.80 7.09 -4.11
CA VAL A 48 -15.49 7.67 -3.81
C VAL A 48 -14.45 6.57 -3.87
N VAL A 49 -13.45 6.74 -4.75
CA VAL A 49 -12.41 5.74 -4.99
C VAL A 49 -11.05 6.34 -4.68
N THR A 50 -10.20 5.57 -3.99
CA THR A 50 -8.80 5.92 -3.75
C THR A 50 -7.90 4.97 -4.53
N PHE A 51 -7.07 5.55 -5.39
CA PHE A 51 -5.99 4.85 -6.08
C PHE A 51 -4.73 4.95 -5.23
N SER A 52 -4.07 3.84 -4.97
CA SER A 52 -2.86 3.76 -4.17
C SER A 52 -1.77 3.02 -4.95
N VAL A 53 -0.58 3.61 -5.00
CA VAL A 53 0.60 3.00 -5.60
C VAL A 53 1.79 3.20 -4.69
N PHE A 54 2.52 2.13 -4.41
CA PHE A 54 3.75 2.18 -3.63
C PHE A 54 4.86 1.37 -4.31
N VAL A 55 6.04 1.96 -4.45
CA VAL A 55 7.22 1.24 -4.94
C VAL A 55 7.90 0.58 -3.75
N VAL A 56 7.67 -0.73 -3.60
CA VAL A 56 8.30 -1.55 -2.56
C VAL A 56 9.80 -1.60 -2.81
N GLU A 57 10.18 -1.98 -4.03
CA GLU A 57 11.57 -2.21 -4.40
C GLU A 57 11.87 -1.72 -5.81
N ALA A 58 13.03 -1.08 -5.98
CA ALA A 58 13.61 -0.80 -7.28
C ALA A 58 14.78 -1.77 -7.49
N LEU A 59 14.60 -2.72 -8.40
CA LEU A 59 15.59 -3.77 -8.64
C LEU A 59 16.85 -3.16 -9.29
N MET A 60 17.99 -3.83 -9.12
CA MET A 60 19.29 -3.43 -9.68
C MET A 60 19.79 -2.08 -9.14
N ASN A 61 19.53 -1.76 -7.87
CA ASN A 61 19.86 -0.47 -7.25
C ASN A 61 19.31 0.74 -8.05
N GLY A 62 18.18 0.54 -8.72
CA GLY A 62 17.51 1.58 -9.50
C GLY A 62 16.91 2.67 -8.62
N LYS A 63 16.60 3.81 -9.23
CA LYS A 63 15.78 4.83 -8.57
C LYS A 63 14.33 4.35 -8.47
N PRO A 64 13.66 4.49 -7.30
CA PRO A 64 12.25 4.14 -7.13
C PRO A 64 11.36 5.23 -7.73
N ILE A 65 11.36 5.33 -9.05
CA ILE A 65 10.57 6.30 -9.83
C ILE A 65 9.58 5.52 -10.68
N ALA A 66 8.30 5.83 -10.54
CA ALA A 66 7.24 5.17 -11.29
C ALA A 66 6.38 6.19 -12.06
N ASN A 67 6.01 5.83 -13.30
CA ASN A 67 5.07 6.62 -14.09
C ASN A 67 3.68 6.02 -13.91
N ILE A 68 2.79 6.78 -13.27
CA ILE A 68 1.46 6.33 -12.87
C ILE A 68 0.42 6.96 -13.79
N LYS A 69 -0.51 6.14 -14.26
CA LYS A 69 -1.66 6.53 -15.08
C LYS A 69 -2.95 6.06 -14.44
N TYR A 70 -3.88 6.99 -14.25
CA TYR A 70 -5.26 6.72 -13.84
C TYR A 70 -6.17 6.99 -15.03
N GLU A 71 -6.91 5.98 -15.45
CA GLU A 71 -7.74 6.04 -16.65
C GLU A 71 -9.13 5.42 -16.42
N GLY A 72 -10.17 6.08 -16.91
CA GLY A 72 -11.49 5.48 -17.02
C GLY A 72 -12.64 6.48 -17.19
N PRO A 73 -13.86 6.00 -17.49
CA PRO A 73 -14.19 4.59 -17.70
C PRO A 73 -13.66 4.07 -19.05
N VAL A 74 -12.93 2.95 -19.05
CA VAL A 74 -12.37 2.32 -20.27
C VAL A 74 -13.31 1.28 -20.88
N ALA A 75 -14.26 0.76 -20.10
CA ALA A 75 -15.34 -0.15 -20.52
C ALA A 75 -16.56 0.00 -19.60
N GLY A 76 -17.65 -0.74 -19.86
CA GLY A 76 -18.86 -0.75 -19.01
C GLY A 76 -19.74 0.50 -19.05
N ASN A 77 -19.39 1.52 -19.83
CA ASN A 77 -20.17 2.75 -19.94
C ASN A 77 -20.50 3.13 -21.39
N SER A 78 -21.69 2.74 -21.85
CA SER A 78 -22.17 3.08 -23.18
C SER A 78 -22.43 4.57 -23.39
N ALA A 79 -22.78 5.34 -22.34
CA ALA A 79 -23.01 6.78 -22.45
C ALA A 79 -21.72 7.55 -22.74
N VAL A 80 -20.61 7.13 -22.13
CA VAL A 80 -19.29 7.76 -22.30
C VAL A 80 -18.56 7.23 -23.54
N LEU A 81 -18.61 5.91 -23.77
CA LEU A 81 -17.85 5.24 -24.82
C LEU A 81 -18.62 5.09 -26.14
N GLY A 82 -19.91 5.46 -26.15
CA GLY A 82 -20.84 5.19 -27.24
C GLY A 82 -21.35 3.74 -27.22
N GLU A 83 -22.59 3.54 -27.70
CA GLU A 83 -23.17 2.21 -27.89
C GLU A 83 -22.21 1.35 -28.72
N GLY A 84 -21.76 0.24 -28.13
CA GLY A 84 -21.11 -0.80 -28.91
C GLY A 84 -22.15 -1.42 -29.83
N THR A 85 -21.76 -1.77 -31.05
CA THR A 85 -22.58 -2.65 -31.89
C THR A 85 -22.93 -3.87 -31.06
N ASN A 86 -24.22 -4.02 -30.74
CA ASN A 86 -24.80 -5.21 -30.11
C ASN A 86 -24.23 -6.45 -30.81
N GLY A 87 -23.36 -7.19 -30.14
CA GLY A 87 -22.54 -8.22 -30.77
C GLY A 87 -22.04 -9.22 -29.74
N ASP A 88 -22.90 -10.21 -29.50
CA ASP A 88 -22.75 -11.41 -28.67
C ASP A 88 -22.78 -11.24 -27.15
N GLU A 89 -23.84 -11.78 -26.55
CA GLU A 89 -24.06 -12.05 -25.12
C GLU A 89 -22.97 -12.94 -24.47
N THR A 90 -21.94 -13.35 -25.22
CA THR A 90 -20.83 -14.19 -24.75
C THR A 90 -19.48 -13.47 -24.68
N SER A 91 -19.47 -12.13 -24.79
CA SER A 91 -18.24 -11.35 -24.69
C SER A 91 -17.56 -11.53 -23.32
N SER A 92 -16.40 -12.19 -23.30
CA SER A 92 -15.57 -12.25 -22.09
C SER A 92 -15.12 -10.85 -21.67
N LEU A 93 -15.07 -10.59 -20.36
CA LEU A 93 -14.67 -9.29 -19.79
C LEU A 93 -13.34 -8.78 -20.39
N GLY A 94 -12.37 -9.66 -20.58
CA GLY A 94 -11.08 -9.30 -21.18
C GLY A 94 -11.21 -8.77 -22.62
N ARG A 95 -12.16 -9.28 -23.41
CA ARG A 95 -12.44 -8.79 -24.76
C ARG A 95 -13.08 -7.40 -24.72
N GLU A 96 -14.01 -7.18 -23.78
CA GLU A 96 -14.64 -5.87 -23.60
C GLU A 96 -13.63 -4.80 -23.17
N LEU A 97 -12.81 -5.09 -22.16
CA LEU A 97 -11.75 -4.18 -21.69
C LEU A 97 -10.78 -3.83 -22.81
N ARG A 98 -10.33 -4.83 -23.57
CA ARG A 98 -9.41 -4.62 -24.68
C ARG A 98 -10.03 -3.81 -25.81
N ALA A 99 -11.26 -4.14 -26.22
CA ALA A 99 -11.96 -3.40 -27.26
C ALA A 99 -12.24 -1.96 -26.82
N GLY A 100 -12.70 -1.75 -25.59
CA GLY A 100 -12.93 -0.44 -24.99
C GLY A 100 -11.66 0.41 -25.00
N TYR A 101 -10.54 -0.15 -24.54
CA TYR A 101 -9.27 0.56 -24.50
C TYR A 101 -8.63 0.82 -25.87
N ASP A 102 -8.60 -0.17 -26.77
CA ASP A 102 -7.89 -0.03 -28.04
C ASP A 102 -8.69 0.84 -29.04
N THR A 103 -10.02 0.75 -29.04
CA THR A 103 -10.85 1.36 -30.09
C THR A 103 -11.63 2.60 -29.64
N LYS A 104 -12.14 2.61 -28.40
CA LYS A 104 -13.04 3.66 -27.91
C LYS A 104 -12.29 4.70 -27.08
N TRP A 105 -11.46 4.27 -26.14
CA TRP A 105 -10.74 5.14 -25.21
C TRP A 105 -9.92 6.25 -25.89
N PRO A 106 -9.17 6.02 -27.00
CA PRO A 106 -8.37 7.08 -27.62
C PRO A 106 -9.21 8.25 -28.14
N LYS A 107 -10.50 8.00 -28.46
CA LYS A 107 -11.44 9.00 -28.93
C LYS A 107 -12.03 9.84 -27.80
N VAL A 108 -12.03 9.31 -26.57
CA VAL A 108 -12.78 9.88 -25.42
C VAL A 108 -11.85 10.36 -24.30
N LYS A 109 -10.63 9.83 -24.19
CA LYS A 109 -9.68 10.11 -23.09
C LYS A 109 -9.39 11.60 -22.85
N ASP A 110 -9.54 12.42 -23.88
CA ASP A 110 -9.26 13.85 -23.85
C ASP A 110 -10.54 14.70 -24.00
N SER A 111 -11.71 14.07 -24.00
CA SER A 111 -13.00 14.75 -24.20
C SER A 111 -13.34 15.74 -23.10
N ASP A 112 -12.76 15.58 -21.91
CA ASP A 112 -12.91 16.49 -20.77
C ASP A 112 -11.79 17.55 -20.69
N LYS A 113 -10.75 17.47 -21.54
CA LYS A 113 -9.73 18.52 -21.62
C LYS A 113 -10.40 19.81 -22.12
N ASN A 114 -10.21 20.90 -21.38
CA ASN A 114 -10.77 22.23 -21.63
C ASN A 114 -12.28 22.41 -21.39
N LYS A 115 -12.99 21.42 -20.84
CA LYS A 115 -14.38 21.60 -20.39
C LYS A 115 -14.44 22.13 -18.95
N ARG A 116 -15.42 23.01 -18.71
CA ARG A 116 -15.78 23.45 -17.34
C ARG A 116 -16.13 22.24 -16.49
N PHE A 117 -15.82 22.29 -15.20
CA PHE A 117 -15.99 21.16 -14.27
C PHE A 117 -17.40 20.55 -14.29
N ASP A 118 -18.41 21.40 -14.45
CA ASP A 118 -19.84 21.02 -14.47
C ASP A 118 -20.27 20.33 -15.78
N GLN A 119 -19.51 20.51 -16.86
CA GLN A 119 -19.78 19.93 -18.19
C GLN A 119 -18.92 18.70 -18.48
N ARG A 120 -18.15 18.22 -17.49
CA ARG A 120 -17.28 17.06 -17.65
C ARG A 120 -18.11 15.80 -17.62
N ILE A 121 -17.86 14.93 -18.59
CA ILE A 121 -18.51 13.63 -18.76
C ILE A 121 -18.08 12.66 -17.65
N GLY A 122 -16.98 12.97 -16.96
CA GLY A 122 -16.46 12.16 -15.86
C GLY A 122 -15.29 11.29 -16.25
N VAL A 123 -14.62 11.64 -17.34
CA VAL A 123 -13.47 10.90 -17.86
C VAL A 123 -12.23 11.29 -17.04
N ILE A 124 -11.61 10.28 -16.44
CA ILE A 124 -10.34 10.41 -15.74
C ILE A 124 -9.24 10.00 -16.72
N ASN A 125 -8.36 10.92 -17.08
CA ASN A 125 -7.14 10.64 -17.83
C ASN A 125 -6.01 11.45 -17.21
N ARG A 126 -5.36 10.87 -16.20
CA ARG A 126 -4.32 11.55 -15.43
C ARG A 126 -3.03 10.74 -15.49
N GLN A 127 -1.94 11.41 -15.82
CA GLN A 127 -0.60 10.83 -15.84
C GLN A 127 0.35 11.69 -15.01
N LEU A 128 1.17 11.05 -14.20
CA LEU A 128 2.16 11.71 -13.36
C LEU A 128 3.34 10.77 -13.08
N ILE A 129 4.48 11.36 -12.74
CA ILE A 129 5.67 10.63 -12.31
C ILE A 129 5.77 10.80 -10.80
N VAL A 130 5.89 9.70 -10.05
CA VAL A 130 6.16 9.76 -8.61
C VAL A 130 7.58 9.30 -8.35
N ASP A 131 8.30 10.10 -7.57
CA ASP A 131 9.68 9.86 -7.20
C ASP A 131 9.80 9.66 -5.69
N TRP A 132 10.18 8.43 -5.28
CA TRP A 132 10.45 8.07 -3.88
C TRP A 132 11.94 8.06 -3.55
N THR A 133 12.82 8.57 -4.43
CA THR A 133 14.28 8.52 -4.24
C THR A 133 14.72 9.15 -2.92
N HIS A 134 13.98 10.18 -2.48
CA HIS A 134 14.30 10.97 -1.29
C HIS A 134 13.29 10.79 -0.15
N ALA A 135 12.45 9.76 -0.26
CA ALA A 135 11.45 9.48 0.75
C ALA A 135 12.11 9.01 2.06
N GLY A 136 11.74 9.63 3.19
CA GLY A 136 12.20 9.27 4.53
C GLY A 136 13.57 9.84 4.92
N GLU A 137 14.10 10.79 4.15
CA GLU A 137 15.32 11.49 4.54
C GLU A 137 15.10 12.45 5.71
N SER A 138 16.19 12.73 6.46
CA SER A 138 16.14 13.70 7.54
C SER A 138 15.89 15.12 7.03
N GLU A 139 15.33 15.96 7.89
CA GLU A 139 15.08 17.37 7.60
C GLU A 139 16.35 18.10 7.14
N ASP A 140 17.49 17.81 7.77
CA ASP A 140 18.79 18.36 7.38
C ASP A 140 19.19 17.99 5.95
N ALA A 141 18.94 16.74 5.53
CA ALA A 141 19.23 16.30 4.17
C ALA A 141 18.32 16.97 3.13
N MET A 142 17.04 17.18 3.49
CA MET A 142 16.10 17.94 2.66
C MET A 142 16.54 19.41 2.53
N ALA A 143 16.93 20.05 3.64
CA ALA A 143 17.40 21.43 3.66
C ALA A 143 18.67 21.63 2.82
N ALA A 144 19.66 20.74 2.99
CA ALA A 144 20.90 20.77 2.20
C ALA A 144 20.62 20.64 0.69
N ARG A 145 19.69 19.76 0.30
CA ARG A 145 19.33 19.60 -1.12
C ARG A 145 18.57 20.80 -1.67
N ALA A 146 17.68 21.39 -0.89
CA ALA A 146 16.99 22.63 -1.26
C ALA A 146 17.98 23.79 -1.45
N GLU A 147 19.04 23.86 -0.64
CA GLU A 147 20.13 24.82 -0.81
C GLU A 147 20.95 24.56 -2.08
N MET A 148 21.30 23.30 -2.37
CA MET A 148 21.97 22.92 -3.62
C MET A 148 21.11 23.27 -4.85
N GLN A 149 19.80 23.03 -4.80
CA GLN A 149 18.87 23.37 -5.89
C GLN A 149 18.64 24.88 -6.06
N LYS A 150 18.88 25.70 -5.03
CA LYS A 150 18.85 27.16 -5.12
C LYS A 150 20.10 27.75 -5.77
N ASN A 151 21.17 26.96 -5.91
CA ASN A 151 22.42 27.35 -6.55
C ASN A 151 22.68 26.74 -7.96
N PRO A 152 21.71 26.66 -8.89
CA PRO A 152 21.96 26.14 -10.24
C PRO A 152 22.68 27.18 -11.13
N TYR A 153 22.91 28.40 -10.64
CA TYR A 153 23.23 29.57 -11.45
C TYR A 153 24.73 29.86 -11.64
N ARG A 154 25.65 29.02 -11.15
CA ARG A 154 27.09 29.28 -11.32
C ARG A 154 27.78 28.56 -12.46
N ASP A 155 27.16 27.59 -13.15
CA ASP A 155 27.90 26.79 -14.12
C ASP A 155 27.11 26.23 -15.33
N SER A 156 26.33 27.05 -16.02
CA SER A 156 25.81 26.64 -17.35
C SER A 156 25.63 27.79 -18.33
N GLY A 157 26.76 28.24 -18.90
CA GLY A 157 26.77 28.87 -20.22
C GLY A 157 26.41 27.87 -21.32
N ARG A 158 25.11 27.57 -21.51
CA ARG A 158 24.61 26.81 -22.65
C ARG A 158 23.57 27.62 -23.43
N GLY A 159 23.84 27.72 -24.73
CA GLY A 159 23.21 28.63 -25.69
C GLY A 159 21.72 28.40 -25.99
N PRO A 160 21.21 29.11 -27.00
CA PRO A 160 19.78 29.31 -27.21
C PRO A 160 19.07 27.99 -27.56
N TYR A 161 18.04 27.67 -26.76
CA TYR A 161 17.16 26.54 -26.96
C TYR A 161 16.34 26.69 -28.25
N SER A 162 16.38 25.67 -29.10
CA SER A 162 15.47 25.55 -30.23
C SER A 162 14.05 25.25 -29.74
N ALA A 163 13.09 26.01 -30.26
CA ALA A 163 11.66 25.85 -30.00
C ALA A 163 11.12 24.63 -30.76
N LYS A 164 11.35 23.42 -30.22
CA LYS A 164 10.46 22.29 -30.50
C LYS A 164 9.34 22.31 -29.48
N GLU A 165 8.12 22.25 -29.99
CA GLU A 165 6.85 22.15 -29.27
C GLU A 165 6.96 21.10 -28.15
N LYS A 166 7.22 21.57 -26.92
CA LYS A 166 7.36 20.71 -25.75
C LYS A 166 5.96 20.31 -25.33
N GLU A 167 5.64 19.02 -25.48
CA GLU A 167 4.60 18.39 -24.68
C GLU A 167 4.75 18.88 -23.23
N LEU A 168 3.64 19.34 -22.64
CA LEU A 168 3.64 19.84 -21.27
C LEU A 168 4.36 18.81 -20.38
N PRO A 169 5.39 19.23 -19.62
CA PRO A 169 6.18 18.30 -18.84
C PRO A 169 5.24 17.55 -17.89
N LEU A 170 5.32 16.21 -17.93
CA LEU A 170 4.58 15.35 -17.02
C LEU A 170 4.83 15.81 -15.58
N ARG A 171 3.74 16.01 -14.83
CA ARG A 171 3.83 16.46 -13.45
C ARG A 171 4.59 15.42 -12.65
N THR A 172 5.74 15.83 -12.10
CA THR A 172 6.53 14.99 -11.20
C THR A 172 6.16 15.34 -9.76
N VAL A 173 5.89 14.33 -8.95
CA VAL A 173 5.57 14.43 -7.52
C VAL A 173 6.68 13.74 -6.76
N THR A 174 7.47 14.49 -6.01
CA THR A 174 8.49 13.93 -5.12
C THR A 174 7.85 13.62 -3.78
N GLN A 175 7.98 12.37 -3.34
CA GLN A 175 7.47 11.93 -2.04
C GLN A 175 8.47 12.23 -0.94
N ALA A 176 8.02 12.91 0.11
CA ALA A 176 8.83 13.23 1.27
C ALA A 176 8.88 12.06 2.27
N LYS A 177 7.78 11.32 2.40
CA LYS A 177 7.66 10.17 3.31
C LYS A 177 7.67 8.86 2.54
N ILE A 178 8.12 7.78 3.19
CA ILE A 178 8.06 6.42 2.64
C ILE A 178 6.64 5.88 2.85
N GLU A 179 5.70 6.47 2.11
CA GLU A 179 4.28 6.15 2.15
C GLU A 179 3.76 5.92 0.71
N PRO A 180 2.67 5.16 0.54
CA PRO A 180 2.00 5.01 -0.74
C PRO A 180 1.58 6.37 -1.28
N TYR A 181 1.75 6.57 -2.60
CA TYR A 181 1.09 7.69 -3.27
C TYR A 181 -0.39 7.38 -3.40
N GLN A 182 -1.22 8.24 -2.82
CA GLN A 182 -2.67 8.06 -2.82
C GLN A 182 -3.36 9.25 -3.50
N GLU A 183 -4.37 8.96 -4.32
CA GLU A 183 -5.26 9.97 -4.90
C GLU A 183 -6.71 9.51 -4.80
N THR A 184 -7.55 10.33 -4.17
CA THR A 184 -8.98 10.05 -4.00
C THR A 184 -9.81 10.88 -4.97
N ARG A 185 -10.78 10.23 -5.60
CA ARG A 185 -11.66 10.81 -6.61
C ARG A 185 -13.08 10.34 -6.43
N VAL A 186 -14.02 11.25 -6.69
CA VAL A 186 -15.42 10.89 -6.87
C VAL A 186 -15.62 10.44 -8.31
N ILE A 187 -16.17 9.25 -8.50
CA ILE A 187 -16.49 8.65 -9.79
C ILE A 187 -17.73 9.33 -10.34
N LYS A 188 -17.59 10.01 -11.48
CA LYS A 188 -18.71 10.73 -12.14
C LYS A 188 -19.45 9.87 -13.16
N ALA A 189 -18.84 8.78 -13.61
CA ALA A 189 -19.39 7.91 -14.63
C ALA A 189 -19.10 6.47 -14.23
N ARG A 190 -20.13 5.62 -14.15
CA ARG A 190 -19.95 4.19 -13.87
C ARG A 190 -19.06 3.51 -14.91
N GLY A 191 -18.48 2.36 -14.59
CA GLY A 191 -17.75 1.52 -15.54
C GLY A 191 -16.42 1.02 -15.02
N TYR A 192 -15.61 0.44 -15.91
CA TYR A 192 -14.29 -0.07 -15.55
C TYR A 192 -13.25 1.04 -15.57
N TYR A 193 -12.54 1.19 -14.47
CA TYR A 193 -11.39 2.07 -14.34
C TYR A 193 -10.11 1.25 -14.23
N ARG A 194 -8.98 1.87 -14.57
CA ARG A 194 -7.68 1.23 -14.44
C ARG A 194 -6.63 2.17 -13.86
N VAL A 195 -5.78 1.60 -13.02
CA VAL A 195 -4.50 2.19 -12.60
C VAL A 195 -3.38 1.41 -13.26
N CYS A 196 -2.50 2.12 -13.95
CA CYS A 196 -1.35 1.54 -14.61
C CYS A 196 -0.07 2.15 -14.06
N VAL A 197 0.93 1.30 -13.84
CA VAL A 197 2.25 1.70 -13.41
C VAL A 197 3.26 1.24 -14.44
N ALA A 198 4.04 2.19 -14.95
CA ALA A 198 5.10 1.94 -15.91
C ALA A 198 6.47 2.26 -15.31
N SER A 199 7.44 1.41 -15.62
CA SER A 199 8.84 1.66 -15.31
C SER A 199 9.57 2.14 -16.56
N GLU A 200 10.20 3.32 -16.48
CA GLU A 200 11.00 3.85 -17.60
C GLU A 200 12.46 3.36 -17.56
N TYR A 201 13.06 3.33 -16.36
CA TYR A 201 14.50 3.12 -16.20
C TYR A 201 14.87 1.75 -15.63
N HIS A 202 14.24 1.32 -14.54
CA HIS A 202 14.65 0.12 -13.78
C HIS A 202 13.45 -0.74 -13.40
N PRO A 203 13.56 -2.08 -13.46
CA PRO A 203 12.44 -2.93 -13.08
C PRO A 203 12.04 -2.66 -11.61
N LEU A 204 10.73 -2.58 -11.36
CA LEU A 204 10.17 -2.21 -10.07
C LEU A 204 9.31 -3.35 -9.52
N VAL A 205 9.23 -3.44 -8.21
CA VAL A 205 8.19 -4.20 -7.51
C VAL A 205 7.27 -3.20 -6.85
N VAL A 206 6.00 -3.20 -7.27
CA VAL A 206 5.02 -2.20 -6.88
C VAL A 206 3.81 -2.85 -6.24
N GLU A 207 3.29 -2.20 -5.22
CA GLU A 207 1.99 -2.49 -4.64
C GLU A 207 0.99 -1.51 -5.25
N MET A 208 -0.07 -2.04 -5.85
CA MET A 208 -1.15 -1.25 -6.47
C MET A 208 -2.46 -1.65 -5.83
N ASP A 209 -3.27 -0.67 -5.46
CA ASP A 209 -4.57 -0.90 -4.86
C ASP A 209 -5.60 0.14 -5.31
N MET A 210 -6.85 -0.30 -5.45
CA MET A 210 -7.99 0.54 -5.75
C MET A 210 -9.10 0.26 -4.73
N ARG A 211 -9.41 1.28 -3.94
CA ARG A 211 -10.29 1.15 -2.78
C ARG A 211 -11.56 1.95 -2.99
N CYS A 212 -12.71 1.28 -2.88
CA CYS A 212 -14.01 1.93 -3.00
C CYS A 212 -14.62 2.21 -1.63
N GLY A 213 -15.07 3.46 -1.42
CA GLY A 213 -15.68 3.91 -0.19
C GLY A 213 -16.98 3.19 0.16
N SER A 214 -17.78 2.78 -0.84
CA SER A 214 -19.00 2.00 -0.61
C SER A 214 -18.71 0.64 0.01
N LYS A 215 -17.59 0.00 -0.38
CA LYS A 215 -17.15 -1.31 0.11
C LYS A 215 -16.46 -1.23 1.47
N LEU A 216 -15.74 -0.14 1.75
CA LEU A 216 -14.83 -0.02 2.91
C LEU A 216 -15.33 0.94 4.01
N GLY A 217 -16.62 1.27 4.00
CA GLY A 217 -17.23 2.07 5.07
C GLY A 217 -16.91 3.57 4.99
N GLY A 218 -16.57 4.08 3.81
CA GLY A 218 -16.43 5.51 3.52
C GLY A 218 -15.00 6.01 3.42
N VAL A 219 -14.83 7.29 3.73
CA VAL A 219 -13.57 8.05 3.64
C VAL A 219 -13.13 8.41 5.05
N ASP A 220 -11.85 8.20 5.31
CA ASP A 220 -11.18 8.63 6.53
C ASP A 220 -11.10 10.16 6.57
N GLN A 221 -11.55 10.74 7.68
CA GLN A 221 -11.60 12.20 7.86
C GLN A 221 -10.21 12.80 8.01
N ASP A 222 -9.25 12.04 8.55
CA ASP A 222 -7.90 12.52 8.83
C ASP A 222 -7.07 12.59 7.54
N THR A 223 -7.18 11.55 6.71
CA THR A 223 -6.38 11.43 5.48
C THR A 223 -7.12 11.92 4.23
N GLY A 224 -8.45 11.98 4.25
CA GLY A 224 -9.27 12.25 3.07
C GLY A 224 -9.27 11.11 2.05
N HIS A 225 -8.78 9.92 2.45
CA HIS A 225 -8.68 8.73 1.62
C HIS A 225 -9.68 7.66 2.08
N VAL A 226 -10.09 6.77 1.18
CA VAL A 226 -10.91 5.60 1.57
C VAL A 226 -10.11 4.76 2.57
N PHE A 227 -10.77 4.13 3.54
CA PHE A 227 -10.08 3.28 4.53
C PHE A 227 -9.29 2.15 3.86
N THR A 228 -8.17 1.73 4.46
CA THR A 228 -7.54 0.45 4.07
C THR A 228 -8.39 -0.69 4.63
N GLU A 229 -8.32 -1.87 4.01
CA GLU A 229 -8.99 -3.05 4.56
C GLU A 229 -8.49 -3.37 5.97
N GLU A 230 -7.17 -3.29 6.20
CA GLU A 230 -6.57 -3.44 7.52
C GLU A 230 -7.22 -2.46 8.52
N LYS A 231 -7.32 -1.17 8.15
CA LYS A 231 -7.94 -0.17 9.03
C LYS A 231 -9.43 -0.45 9.25
N ARG A 232 -10.15 -0.92 8.22
CA ARG A 232 -11.57 -1.25 8.34
C ARG A 232 -11.78 -2.44 9.29
N GLN A 233 -10.98 -3.50 9.17
CA GLN A 233 -11.00 -4.64 10.08
C GLN A 233 -10.76 -4.21 11.53
N LEU A 234 -9.85 -3.27 11.78
CA LEU A 234 -9.65 -2.73 13.12
C LEU A 234 -10.86 -1.99 13.66
N LEU A 235 -11.53 -1.20 12.82
CA LEU A 235 -12.73 -0.47 13.23
C LEU A 235 -13.87 -1.45 13.52
N ASP A 236 -14.00 -2.50 12.70
CA ASP A 236 -14.96 -3.58 12.94
C ASP A 236 -14.63 -4.35 14.23
N ASP A 237 -13.36 -4.62 14.50
CA ASP A 237 -12.89 -5.23 15.75
C ASP A 237 -13.23 -4.33 16.96
N GLU A 238 -12.90 -3.03 16.88
CA GLU A 238 -13.18 -2.04 17.92
C GLU A 238 -14.69 -1.96 18.20
N GLU A 239 -15.52 -1.90 17.15
CA GLU A 239 -16.98 -1.92 17.28
C GLU A 239 -17.49 -3.23 17.90
N SER A 240 -16.90 -4.37 17.54
CA SER A 240 -17.26 -5.67 18.12
C SER A 240 -16.91 -5.78 19.61
N ILE A 241 -15.85 -5.09 20.05
CA ILE A 241 -15.44 -5.03 21.45
C ILE A 241 -16.40 -4.13 22.23
N ASP A 242 -16.75 -2.97 21.68
CA ASP A 242 -17.70 -2.05 22.32
C ASP A 242 -19.11 -2.65 22.40
N PHE A 243 -19.55 -3.41 21.39
CA PHE A 243 -20.85 -4.10 21.41
C PHE A 243 -20.89 -5.30 22.38
N LYS A 244 -19.74 -5.97 22.63
CA LYS A 244 -19.61 -7.02 23.65
C LYS A 244 -19.70 -6.49 25.10
N VAL A 245 -19.75 -5.17 25.30
CA VAL A 245 -19.99 -4.53 26.60
C VAL A 245 -21.48 -4.23 26.84
N ILE A 246 -22.37 -4.57 25.90
CA ILE A 246 -23.82 -4.56 26.15
C ILE A 246 -24.17 -5.76 27.04
N PRO A 247 -24.97 -5.58 28.11
CA PRO A 247 -25.08 -6.55 29.20
C PRO A 247 -25.60 -7.90 28.72
N ILE A 248 -25.26 -8.93 29.47
CA ILE A 248 -25.89 -10.25 29.44
C ILE A 248 -27.36 -10.06 29.84
N GLU A 249 -28.21 -9.61 28.93
CA GLU A 249 -29.66 -9.66 29.05
C GLU A 249 -30.26 -9.72 27.64
N GLU A 250 -31.15 -10.68 27.43
CA GLU A 250 -31.85 -11.00 26.18
C GLU A 250 -31.07 -11.76 25.09
N ARG A 251 -30.62 -12.98 25.43
CA ARG A 251 -30.83 -14.11 24.51
C ARG A 251 -32.03 -14.92 24.98
N GLN A 252 -33.18 -14.62 24.38
CA GLN A 252 -34.31 -15.54 24.31
C GLN A 252 -33.84 -16.82 23.58
N LEU A 253 -33.46 -17.84 24.34
CA LEU A 253 -33.48 -19.22 23.88
C LEU A 253 -33.85 -20.14 25.06
N ASP A 254 -35.02 -20.75 24.89
CA ASP A 254 -35.58 -21.93 25.55
C ASP A 254 -35.90 -21.86 27.05
N ALA A 255 -37.07 -21.30 27.32
CA ALA A 255 -37.83 -21.47 28.53
C ALA A 255 -38.13 -22.95 28.81
N ASN A 256 -37.69 -23.45 29.97
CA ASN A 256 -38.32 -24.46 30.84
C ASN A 256 -37.34 -25.47 31.46
N THR A 257 -36.24 -25.04 32.10
CA THR A 257 -35.60 -25.88 33.15
C THR A 257 -34.81 -25.10 34.23
N TYR A 258 -34.43 -23.83 34.04
CA TYR A 258 -33.50 -23.12 34.96
C TYR A 258 -34.10 -21.93 35.74
N ALA A 259 -35.41 -21.67 35.65
CA ALA A 259 -36.02 -20.44 36.17
C ALA A 259 -36.00 -20.30 37.71
N THR A 260 -35.95 -21.39 38.47
CA THR A 260 -35.94 -21.35 39.94
C THR A 260 -34.54 -21.23 40.54
N SER A 261 -33.51 -21.81 39.91
CA SER A 261 -32.13 -21.73 40.42
C SER A 261 -31.44 -20.41 40.08
N ASN A 262 -31.77 -19.80 38.94
CA ASN A 262 -31.17 -18.53 38.55
C ASN A 262 -31.77 -17.36 39.33
N ALA A 263 -33.05 -17.41 39.73
CA ALA A 263 -33.68 -16.32 40.49
C ALA A 263 -33.14 -16.20 41.94
N GLU A 264 -32.78 -17.31 42.58
CA GLU A 264 -32.12 -17.28 43.89
C GLU A 264 -30.65 -16.85 43.79
N MET A 265 -29.95 -17.33 42.76
CA MET A 265 -28.56 -16.92 42.48
C MET A 265 -28.46 -15.43 42.10
N GLN A 266 -29.41 -14.90 41.34
CA GLN A 266 -29.47 -13.49 40.97
C GLN A 266 -29.65 -12.60 42.22
N LYS A 267 -30.49 -13.02 43.18
CA LYS A 267 -30.70 -12.30 44.44
C LYS A 267 -29.49 -12.37 45.38
N GLU A 268 -28.74 -13.45 45.35
CA GLU A 268 -27.49 -13.58 46.11
C GLU A 268 -26.37 -12.72 45.49
N ILE A 269 -26.32 -12.63 44.16
CA ILE A 269 -25.36 -11.80 43.41
C ILE A 269 -25.70 -10.31 43.51
N GLU A 270 -26.97 -9.92 43.39
CA GLU A 270 -27.42 -8.52 43.56
C GLU A 270 -27.15 -7.98 44.97
N ASN A 271 -27.20 -8.83 45.99
CA ASN A 271 -26.91 -8.42 47.37
C ASN A 271 -25.42 -8.42 47.72
N GLN A 272 -24.55 -9.11 46.95
CA GLN A 272 -23.10 -9.16 47.21
C GLN A 272 -22.27 -8.28 46.28
N VAL A 273 -22.73 -8.04 45.05
CA VAL A 273 -22.06 -7.17 44.07
C VAL A 273 -22.75 -5.82 44.07
N ARG A 274 -22.31 -4.96 45.00
CA ARG A 274 -22.70 -3.56 45.06
C ARG A 274 -22.53 -2.96 43.66
N GLU A 275 -23.56 -2.35 43.09
CA GLU A 275 -23.52 -1.70 41.76
C GLU A 275 -22.31 -0.75 41.60
N GLN A 276 -21.77 -0.23 42.70
CA GLN A 276 -20.50 0.51 42.76
C GLN A 276 -19.29 -0.28 42.20
N ASP A 277 -19.16 -1.57 42.48
CA ASP A 277 -18.04 -2.39 42.00
C ASP A 277 -18.21 -2.77 40.52
N LEU A 278 -19.46 -2.91 40.06
CA LEU A 278 -19.76 -3.08 38.64
C LEU A 278 -19.42 -1.80 37.84
N HIS A 279 -19.74 -0.62 38.38
CA HIS A 279 -19.35 0.64 37.73
C HIS A 279 -17.84 0.87 37.74
N ALA A 280 -17.15 0.52 38.83
CA ALA A 280 -15.70 0.62 38.90
C ALA A 280 -15.01 -0.33 37.90
N THR A 281 -15.48 -1.57 37.78
CA THR A 281 -14.92 -2.56 36.86
C THR A 281 -15.24 -2.24 35.40
N THR A 282 -16.45 -1.76 35.09
CA THR A 282 -16.80 -1.31 33.73
C THR A 282 -15.99 -0.08 33.31
N ALA A 283 -15.74 0.87 34.22
CA ALA A 283 -14.85 2.00 33.95
C ALA A 283 -13.40 1.56 33.72
N GLN A 284 -12.90 0.61 34.52
CA GLN A 284 -11.58 0.01 34.33
C GLN A 284 -11.46 -0.76 33.01
N MET A 285 -12.48 -1.52 32.61
CA MET A 285 -12.51 -2.22 31.32
C MET A 285 -12.50 -1.22 30.15
N LYS A 286 -13.28 -0.14 30.20
CA LYS A 286 -13.25 0.92 29.18
C LYS A 286 -11.86 1.56 29.06
N HIS A 287 -11.22 1.82 30.19
CA HIS A 287 -9.87 2.37 30.20
C HIS A 287 -8.84 1.38 29.62
N LEU A 288 -8.93 0.10 29.97
CA LEU A 288 -8.09 -0.95 29.39
C LEU A 288 -8.30 -1.10 27.88
N ASN A 289 -9.55 -1.06 27.40
CA ASN A 289 -9.86 -1.11 25.97
C ASN A 289 -9.27 0.09 25.22
N THR A 290 -9.33 1.28 25.83
CA THR A 290 -8.74 2.50 25.27
C THR A 290 -7.21 2.38 25.20
N LEU A 291 -6.57 1.86 26.25
CA LEU A 291 -5.12 1.62 26.24
C LEU A 291 -4.72 0.56 25.21
N VAL A 292 -5.50 -0.52 25.07
CA VAL A 292 -5.23 -1.58 24.08
C VAL A 292 -5.38 -1.04 22.67
N SER A 293 -6.40 -0.23 22.38
CA SER A 293 -6.57 0.39 21.05
C SER A 293 -5.45 1.38 20.75
N GLU A 294 -5.01 2.18 21.72
CA GLU A 294 -3.85 3.06 21.59
C GLU A 294 -2.55 2.27 21.33
N MET A 295 -2.31 1.19 22.09
CA MET A 295 -1.16 0.30 21.87
C MET A 295 -1.21 -0.37 20.49
N LYS A 296 -2.38 -0.81 20.02
CA LYS A 296 -2.57 -1.41 18.68
C LYS A 296 -2.26 -0.40 17.59
N LYS A 297 -2.76 0.85 17.72
CA LYS A 297 -2.45 1.96 16.80
C LYS A 297 -0.95 2.25 16.76
N PHE A 298 -0.31 2.36 17.92
CA PHE A 298 1.13 2.58 18.01
C PHE A 298 1.94 1.45 17.38
N GLN A 299 1.55 0.19 17.64
CA GLN A 299 2.19 -0.98 17.03
C GLN A 299 2.09 -0.97 15.51
N GLN A 300 0.97 -0.54 14.94
CA GLN A 300 0.80 -0.44 13.50
C GLN A 300 1.63 0.68 12.88
N GLU A 301 1.66 1.85 13.52
CA GLU A 301 2.52 2.95 13.08
C GLU A 301 3.99 2.50 13.10
N MET A 302 4.41 1.83 14.16
CA MET A 302 5.74 1.23 14.26
C MET A 302 5.95 0.13 13.21
N HIS A 303 4.95 -0.68 12.90
CA HIS A 303 5.05 -1.72 11.88
C HIS A 303 5.20 -1.13 10.47
N HIS A 304 4.43 -0.11 10.12
CA HIS A 304 4.61 0.64 8.86
C HIS A 304 5.98 1.30 8.80
N ARG A 305 6.42 1.89 9.91
CA ARG A 305 7.77 2.45 10.03
C ARG A 305 8.86 1.38 9.89
N ILE A 306 8.70 0.20 10.48
CA ILE A 306 9.63 -0.94 10.33
C ILE A 306 9.63 -1.43 8.88
N LYS A 307 8.48 -1.61 8.24
CA LYS A 307 8.39 -1.95 6.80
C LYS A 307 9.12 -0.91 5.94
N SER A 308 8.95 0.37 6.25
CA SER A 308 9.63 1.47 5.56
C SER A 308 11.15 1.43 5.76
N HIS A 309 11.60 1.13 6.99
CA HIS A 309 13.01 0.96 7.32
C HIS A 309 13.57 -0.32 6.73
N GLU A 310 12.82 -1.40 6.61
CA GLU A 310 13.24 -2.65 5.97
C GLU A 310 13.44 -2.43 4.47
N ALA A 311 12.50 -1.78 3.80
CA ALA A 311 12.64 -1.41 2.39
C ALA A 311 13.86 -0.49 2.18
N SER A 312 14.06 0.50 3.05
CA SER A 312 15.23 1.39 3.00
C SER A 312 16.55 0.67 3.35
N ALA A 313 16.53 -0.21 4.35
CA ALA A 313 17.68 -1.00 4.78
C ALA A 313 18.09 -2.02 3.71
N ARG A 314 17.14 -2.68 3.04
CA ARG A 314 17.41 -3.57 1.90
C ARG A 314 18.08 -2.81 0.76
N ARG A 315 17.59 -1.62 0.41
CA ARG A 315 18.21 -0.75 -0.62
C ARG A 315 19.65 -0.38 -0.28
N ASN A 316 19.93 -0.07 0.99
CA ASN A 316 21.29 0.25 1.44
C ASN A 316 22.20 -0.99 1.55
N TYR A 317 21.63 -2.15 1.91
CA TYR A 317 22.37 -3.40 2.10
C TYR A 317 22.96 -3.95 0.79
N GLU A 318 22.22 -3.88 -0.32
CA GLU A 318 22.75 -4.31 -1.63
C GLU A 318 23.93 -3.46 -2.09
N GLY A 319 23.86 -2.14 -1.89
CA GLY A 319 24.97 -1.22 -2.15
C GLY A 319 26.22 -1.56 -1.33
N MET A 320 26.03 -1.90 -0.05
CA MET A 320 27.11 -2.27 0.88
C MET A 320 27.75 -3.62 0.53
N ILE A 321 26.96 -4.61 0.06
CA ILE A 321 27.52 -5.89 -0.41
C ILE A 321 28.36 -5.68 -1.67
N TRP A 322 27.91 -4.82 -2.59
CA TRP A 322 28.64 -4.58 -3.83
C TRP A 322 29.97 -3.88 -3.58
N SER A 323 30.00 -2.88 -2.67
CA SER A 323 31.27 -2.25 -2.26
C SER A 323 32.20 -3.25 -1.58
N GLY A 324 31.69 -4.12 -0.69
CA GLY A 324 32.50 -5.14 -0.03
C GLY A 324 33.07 -6.20 -0.98
N LYS A 325 32.32 -6.58 -2.03
CA LYS A 325 32.83 -7.48 -3.08
C LYS A 325 33.91 -6.83 -3.94
N LEU A 326 33.75 -5.55 -4.28
CA LEU A 326 34.76 -4.77 -5.01
C LEU A 326 36.05 -4.63 -4.21
N GLU A 327 35.93 -4.34 -2.92
CA GLU A 327 37.04 -4.25 -1.99
C GLU A 327 37.78 -5.59 -1.89
N THR A 328 37.06 -6.70 -1.73
CA THR A 328 37.64 -8.05 -1.71
C THR A 328 38.38 -8.37 -3.01
N LEU A 329 37.80 -8.01 -4.17
CA LEU A 329 38.43 -8.22 -5.47
C LEU A 329 39.71 -7.38 -5.61
N LEU A 330 39.69 -6.12 -5.17
CA LEU A 330 40.86 -5.24 -5.14
C LEU A 330 41.98 -5.85 -4.30
N TYR A 331 41.67 -6.40 -3.12
CA TYR A 331 42.66 -7.09 -2.29
C TYR A 331 43.28 -8.29 -3.00
N PHE A 332 42.49 -9.11 -3.70
CA PHE A 332 43.03 -10.23 -4.49
C PHE A 332 43.96 -9.77 -5.61
N VAL A 333 43.63 -8.67 -6.30
CA VAL A 333 44.48 -8.09 -7.35
C VAL A 333 45.79 -7.58 -6.77
N ILE A 334 45.75 -6.85 -5.66
CA ILE A 334 46.95 -6.32 -4.98
C ILE A 334 47.83 -7.47 -4.50
N MET A 335 47.25 -8.49 -3.85
CA MET A 335 47.99 -9.68 -3.40
C MET A 335 48.60 -10.45 -4.58
N GLY A 336 47.86 -10.60 -5.68
CA GLY A 336 48.37 -11.23 -6.91
C GLY A 336 49.56 -10.47 -7.49
N ALA A 337 49.48 -9.13 -7.53
CA ALA A 337 50.58 -8.28 -7.96
C ALA A 337 51.81 -8.40 -7.05
N GLN A 338 51.62 -8.43 -5.73
CA GLN A 338 52.70 -8.63 -4.77
C GLN A 338 53.39 -9.99 -4.97
N ILE A 339 52.63 -11.08 -5.11
CA ILE A 339 53.18 -12.42 -5.38
C ILE A 339 53.93 -12.44 -6.71
N TYR A 340 53.39 -11.80 -7.74
CA TYR A 340 54.05 -11.71 -9.05
C TYR A 340 55.38 -10.96 -8.96
N THR A 341 55.42 -9.82 -8.27
CA THR A 341 56.65 -9.04 -8.09
C THR A 341 57.71 -9.82 -7.30
N LEU A 342 57.34 -10.52 -6.23
CA LEU A 342 58.24 -11.39 -5.47
C LEU A 342 58.78 -12.54 -6.33
N ARG A 343 57.92 -13.20 -7.12
CA ARG A 343 58.33 -14.26 -8.03
C ARG A 343 59.28 -13.75 -9.11
N SER A 344 58.98 -12.60 -9.71
CA SER A 344 59.83 -11.96 -10.72
C SER A 344 61.18 -11.57 -10.13
N TRP A 345 61.21 -11.03 -8.92
CA TRP A 345 62.45 -10.70 -8.20
C TRP A 345 63.30 -11.95 -7.89
N LEU A 346 62.67 -13.02 -7.37
CA LEU A 346 63.35 -14.28 -7.08
C LEU A 346 63.92 -14.95 -8.34
N LEU A 347 63.19 -14.94 -9.46
CA LEU A 347 63.66 -15.49 -10.73
C LEU A 347 64.68 -14.60 -11.44
N SER A 348 64.68 -13.28 -11.18
CA SER A 348 65.67 -12.37 -11.75
C SER A 348 67.01 -12.42 -11.00
N ASN A 349 67.01 -12.80 -9.72
CA ASN A 349 68.21 -12.87 -8.88
C ASN A 349 69.00 -14.19 -8.99
N THR A 350 68.56 -15.16 -9.80
CA THR A 350 69.37 -16.36 -10.10
C THR A 350 70.59 -16.09 -11.00
N LEU A 351 70.92 -14.82 -11.28
CA LEU A 351 72.12 -14.39 -12.02
C LEU A 351 73.30 -13.96 -11.12
N LEU A 352 73.19 -14.08 -9.79
CA LEU A 352 74.29 -13.81 -8.82
C LEU A 352 74.87 -15.10 -8.22
N GLY A 353 75.09 -16.09 -9.08
CA GLY A 353 75.84 -17.31 -8.79
C GLY A 353 76.84 -17.61 -9.91
N LYS A 354 77.86 -16.76 -10.04
CA LYS A 354 79.15 -17.11 -10.64
C LYS A 354 80.26 -16.46 -9.84
#